data_AF-X0XN27-F1
#
_entry.id   AF-X0XN27-F1
#
_cell.length_a   1.000
_cell.length_b   1.000
_cell.length_c   1.000
_cell.angle_alpha   90.00
_cell.angle_beta   90.00
_cell.angle_gamma   90.00
#
_symmetry.space_group_name_H-M   'P 1'
#
loop_
_entity.id
_entity.type
_entity.pdbx_description
1 polymer ?
#
loop_
_entity_poly.entity_id
_entity_poly.type
_entity_poly.pdbx_seq_one_letter_code
_entity_poly.pdbx_strand_id
1 'polypeptide(L)'
;LAAPDESRIVAFGQLESPWPVHGSVLVLDGRAYFTAGRSAHLDSGMIAYCLDVESGKVLQQTRLSADTDSKGELEGAALSDVLVSDGVTIWMRKRHFDPQDISRPVESGALPPVHATAGLLDDSWFNRTFWSYKGKCSAQHLVFDDSTVYGIRAYRMFFWKSFNDAFQPAKEGYQLFADNIEELDSGRTGKDKRRNSTRAANKWSIRIPVRAQAMVVTDQLLFVAGAPDIVGREDPWAA
;
A
#
# COMPACT_ATOMS: atom_id res chain seq x y z
N LEU A 1 -0.64 25.48 -6.99
CA LEU A 1 -0.51 24.92 -5.63
C LEU A 1 -1.78 24.14 -5.32
N ALA A 2 -1.66 22.96 -4.72
CA ALA A 2 -2.82 22.08 -4.45
C ALA A 2 -3.50 22.35 -3.09
N ALA A 3 -2.84 23.09 -2.19
CA ALA A 3 -3.46 23.50 -0.93
C ALA A 3 -4.56 24.55 -1.21
N PRO A 4 -5.75 24.42 -0.61
CA PRO A 4 -6.83 25.40 -0.75
C PRO A 4 -6.54 26.75 -0.08
N ASP A 5 -5.63 26.77 0.90
CA ASP A 5 -5.24 27.98 1.62
C ASP A 5 -3.80 27.88 2.17
N GLU A 6 -3.21 29.02 2.54
CA GLU A 6 -1.88 29.11 3.17
C GLU A 6 -1.95 28.89 4.67
N SER A 7 -2.16 27.64 5.07
CA SER A 7 -2.09 27.21 6.47
C SER A 7 -0.83 26.39 6.76
N ARG A 8 -0.45 26.33 8.04
CA ARG A 8 0.68 25.54 8.53
C ARG A 8 0.34 24.84 9.84
N ILE A 9 0.81 23.60 9.98
CA ILE A 9 0.72 22.80 11.20
C ILE A 9 2.12 22.23 11.53
N VAL A 10 2.33 21.85 12.80
CA VAL A 10 3.51 21.06 13.18
C VAL A 10 3.15 19.58 13.10
N ALA A 11 3.83 18.84 12.23
CA ALA A 11 3.67 17.40 12.10
C ALA A 11 5.07 16.78 11.89
N PHE A 12 5.31 15.63 12.53
CA PHE A 12 6.61 14.93 12.49
C PHE A 12 7.82 15.82 12.80
N GLY A 13 7.66 16.81 13.69
CA GLY A 13 8.73 17.72 14.09
C GLY A 13 9.04 18.86 13.10
N GLN A 14 8.23 19.03 12.04
CA GLN A 14 8.42 20.08 11.03
C GLN A 14 7.15 20.91 10.80
N LEU A 15 7.33 22.16 10.36
CA LEU A 15 6.22 23.03 9.95
C LEU A 15 5.86 22.74 8.49
N GLU A 16 4.64 22.29 8.24
CA GLU A 16 4.20 21.88 6.91
C GLU A 16 2.73 22.22 6.63
N SER A 17 2.30 22.12 5.37
CA SER A 17 0.90 22.35 4.99
C SER A 17 0.00 21.26 5.61
N PRO A 18 -1.23 21.60 6.07
CA PRO A 18 -2.23 20.59 6.42
C PRO A 18 -2.66 19.74 5.21
N TRP A 19 -2.39 20.21 3.98
CA TRP A 19 -2.66 19.52 2.72
C TRP A 19 -1.39 19.09 1.97
N PRO A 20 -0.61 18.15 2.52
CA PRO A 20 0.54 17.60 1.82
C PRO A 20 0.05 16.79 0.61
N VAL A 21 0.86 16.78 -0.45
CA VAL A 21 0.71 15.87 -1.59
C VAL A 21 1.80 14.83 -1.49
N HIS A 22 1.48 13.54 -1.68
CA HIS A 22 2.49 12.50 -1.72
C HIS A 22 3.44 12.71 -2.90
N GLY A 23 4.71 12.32 -2.73
CA GLY A 23 5.74 12.47 -3.78
C GLY A 23 5.49 11.63 -5.04
N SER A 24 4.59 10.65 -4.97
CA SER A 24 4.17 9.82 -6.09
C SER A 24 2.73 10.14 -6.49
N VAL A 25 2.52 10.46 -7.76
CA VAL A 25 1.20 10.70 -8.36
C VAL A 25 0.87 9.58 -9.35
N LEU A 26 -0.40 9.21 -9.45
CA LEU A 26 -0.85 8.22 -10.43
C LEU A 26 -1.04 8.89 -11.78
N VAL A 27 -0.44 8.36 -12.84
CA VAL A 27 -0.71 8.78 -14.22
C VAL A 27 -1.49 7.70 -14.94
N LEU A 28 -2.63 8.08 -15.53
CA LEU A 28 -3.49 7.18 -16.29
C LEU A 28 -4.11 7.97 -17.45
N ASP A 29 -4.00 7.45 -18.67
CA ASP A 29 -4.59 8.02 -19.89
C ASP A 29 -4.33 9.53 -20.09
N GLY A 30 -3.07 9.96 -19.90
CA GLY A 30 -2.67 11.36 -20.06
C GLY A 30 -3.12 12.30 -18.93
N ARG A 31 -3.65 11.75 -17.83
CA ARG A 31 -4.08 12.52 -16.66
C ARG A 31 -3.27 12.13 -15.42
N ALA A 32 -3.01 13.10 -14.55
CA ALA A 32 -2.34 12.91 -13.27
C ALA A 32 -3.35 13.03 -12.13
N TYR A 33 -3.33 12.07 -11.21
CA TYR A 33 -4.23 11.96 -10.07
C TYR A 33 -3.46 11.90 -8.76
N PHE A 34 -3.92 12.67 -7.77
CA PHE A 34 -3.34 12.68 -6.43
C PHE A 34 -4.33 13.26 -5.41
N THR A 35 -4.00 13.13 -4.14
CA THR A 35 -4.71 13.76 -3.03
C THR A 35 -3.83 14.79 -2.33
N ALA A 36 -4.46 15.86 -1.85
CA ALA A 36 -3.87 16.85 -0.96
C ALA A 36 -4.60 16.80 0.40
N GLY A 37 -3.90 16.51 1.49
CA GLY A 37 -4.51 16.29 2.81
C GLY A 37 -3.99 15.03 3.50
N ARG A 38 -4.13 14.96 4.82
CA ARG A 38 -3.78 13.75 5.61
C ARG A 38 -4.98 12.86 5.88
N SER A 39 -6.11 13.49 6.19
CA SER A 39 -7.32 12.82 6.66
C SER A 39 -8.54 13.56 6.12
N ALA A 40 -9.57 12.83 5.70
CA ALA A 40 -10.86 13.40 5.35
C ALA A 40 -11.59 13.96 6.59
N HIS A 41 -11.15 13.59 7.79
CA HIS A 41 -11.80 13.97 9.04
C HIS A 41 -11.14 15.15 9.76
N LEU A 42 -9.81 15.25 9.68
CA LEU A 42 -9.03 16.28 10.38
C LEU A 42 -8.57 17.37 9.41
N ASP A 43 -8.10 18.49 9.96
CA ASP A 43 -7.38 19.53 9.21
C ASP A 43 -8.12 20.03 7.95
N SER A 44 -9.44 20.17 8.05
CA SER A 44 -10.34 20.56 6.95
C SER A 44 -10.47 19.55 5.80
N GLY A 45 -10.09 18.29 6.01
CA GLY A 45 -10.32 17.20 5.06
C GLY A 45 -9.23 17.07 4.01
N MET A 46 -9.56 16.36 2.93
CA MET A 46 -8.66 16.18 1.79
C MET A 46 -9.32 16.62 0.49
N ILE A 47 -8.50 16.83 -0.54
CA ILE A 47 -8.98 17.12 -1.89
C ILE A 47 -8.33 16.12 -2.84
N ALA A 48 -9.13 15.42 -3.65
CA ALA A 48 -8.65 14.64 -4.76
C ALA A 48 -8.60 15.52 -6.01
N TYR A 49 -7.52 15.38 -6.79
CA TYR A 49 -7.25 16.15 -7.99
C TYR A 49 -7.09 15.24 -9.20
N CYS A 50 -7.53 15.76 -10.35
CA CYS A 50 -7.22 15.23 -11.68
C CYS A 50 -6.71 16.39 -12.53
N LEU A 51 -5.48 16.27 -13.03
CA LEU A 51 -4.81 17.25 -13.86
C LEU A 51 -4.55 16.66 -15.25
N ASP A 52 -4.51 17.53 -16.25
CA ASP A 52 -3.87 17.22 -17.53
C ASP A 52 -2.35 17.08 -17.32
N VAL A 53 -1.76 15.97 -17.76
CA VAL A 53 -0.34 15.67 -17.43
C VAL A 53 0.63 16.60 -18.16
N GLU A 54 0.27 17.08 -19.34
CA GLU A 54 1.14 17.92 -20.18
C GLU A 54 1.14 19.37 -19.72
N SER A 55 -0.04 19.94 -19.47
CA SER A 55 -0.20 21.35 -19.10
C SER A 55 -0.23 21.60 -17.60
N GLY A 56 -0.48 20.57 -16.78
CA GLY A 56 -0.71 20.71 -15.34
C GLY A 56 -2.04 21.40 -14.98
N LYS A 57 -2.94 21.62 -15.96
CA LYS A 57 -4.24 22.24 -15.72
C LYS A 57 -5.13 21.30 -14.90
N VAL A 58 -5.76 21.82 -13.85
CA VAL A 58 -6.78 21.07 -13.10
C VAL A 58 -8.00 20.83 -13.99
N LEU A 59 -8.30 19.56 -14.25
CA LEU A 59 -9.47 19.10 -15.00
C LEU A 59 -10.65 18.86 -14.06
N GLN A 60 -10.38 18.23 -12.91
CA GLN A 60 -11.38 17.98 -11.87
C GLN A 60 -10.74 18.09 -10.49
N GLN A 61 -11.55 18.45 -9.50
CA GLN A 61 -11.20 18.36 -8.09
C GLN A 61 -12.45 18.01 -7.27
N THR A 62 -12.29 17.22 -6.22
CA THR A 62 -13.37 16.91 -5.29
C THR A 62 -12.88 16.93 -3.86
N ARG A 63 -13.73 17.41 -2.94
CA ARG A 63 -13.42 17.40 -1.51
C ARG A 63 -13.84 16.06 -0.91
N LEU A 64 -12.94 15.47 -0.14
CA LEU A 64 -13.18 14.27 0.65
C LEU A 64 -13.32 14.69 2.11
N SER A 65 -14.51 14.54 2.66
CA SER A 65 -14.82 14.84 4.05
C SER A 65 -15.54 13.68 4.70
N ALA A 66 -15.27 13.46 5.99
CA ALA A 66 -16.04 12.54 6.82
C ALA A 66 -17.30 13.21 7.37
N ASP A 67 -18.36 12.42 7.56
CA ASP A 67 -19.51 12.83 8.34
C ASP A 67 -19.16 12.78 9.84
N THR A 68 -18.94 13.95 10.42
CA THR A 68 -18.54 14.13 11.81
C THR A 68 -19.69 14.08 12.80
N ASP A 69 -20.94 14.07 12.33
CA ASP A 69 -22.13 14.04 13.19
C ASP A 69 -22.49 12.60 13.63
N SER A 70 -21.87 11.60 13.01
CA SER A 70 -22.07 10.19 13.31
C SER A 70 -21.44 9.78 14.67
N LYS A 71 -22.23 9.11 15.52
CA LYS A 71 -21.74 8.50 16.78
C LYS A 71 -21.24 7.09 16.51
N GLY A 72 -20.07 6.94 15.89
CA GLY A 72 -19.52 5.61 15.58
C GLY A 72 -18.34 5.65 14.60
N GLU A 73 -18.26 4.62 13.74
CA GLU A 73 -17.40 4.69 12.56
C GLU A 73 -17.83 5.90 11.72
N LEU A 74 -16.87 6.79 11.47
CA LEU A 74 -17.09 8.01 10.72
C LEU A 74 -17.31 7.64 9.24
N GLU A 75 -18.57 7.65 8.79
CA GLU A 75 -18.91 7.50 7.39
C GLU A 75 -18.13 8.54 6.58
N GLY A 76 -17.51 8.15 5.48
CA GLY A 76 -16.68 9.10 4.74
C GLY A 76 -15.35 9.47 5.41
N ALA A 77 -14.90 8.79 6.48
CA ALA A 77 -13.50 8.85 6.92
C ALA A 77 -12.55 8.10 5.98
N ALA A 78 -11.46 8.77 5.62
CA ALA A 78 -10.39 8.19 4.83
C ALA A 78 -9.07 8.87 5.19
N LEU A 79 -7.99 8.12 5.00
CA LEU A 79 -6.63 8.63 5.02
C LEU A 79 -6.12 8.73 3.59
N SER A 80 -5.27 9.73 3.35
CA SER A 80 -4.53 9.81 2.09
C SER A 80 -3.57 8.63 1.94
N ASP A 81 -3.22 8.32 0.70
CA ASP A 81 -2.18 7.36 0.34
C ASP A 81 -1.73 7.60 -1.11
N VAL A 82 -0.71 6.87 -1.56
CA VAL A 82 -0.41 6.76 -2.99
C VAL A 82 -1.59 6.08 -3.70
N LEU A 83 -2.05 6.69 -4.80
CA LEU A 83 -3.15 6.15 -5.59
C LEU A 83 -2.65 4.97 -6.46
N VAL A 84 -3.47 3.93 -6.57
CA VAL A 84 -3.19 2.75 -7.42
C VAL A 84 -4.32 2.51 -8.39
N SER A 85 -4.06 1.81 -9.50
CA SER A 85 -5.08 1.53 -10.51
C SER A 85 -4.89 0.17 -11.16
N ASP A 86 -5.99 -0.40 -11.65
CA ASP A 86 -6.05 -1.53 -12.58
C ASP A 86 -6.22 -1.09 -14.05
N GLY A 87 -6.10 0.21 -14.32
CA GLY A 87 -6.31 0.82 -15.63
C GLY A 87 -7.74 1.30 -15.89
N VAL A 88 -8.72 0.87 -15.08
CA VAL A 88 -10.13 1.28 -15.24
C VAL A 88 -10.71 1.95 -13.99
N THR A 89 -10.11 1.70 -12.83
CA THR A 89 -10.52 2.22 -11.54
C THR A 89 -9.32 2.81 -10.81
N ILE A 90 -9.48 3.97 -10.19
CA ILE A 90 -8.46 4.56 -9.31
C ILE A 90 -8.81 4.23 -7.88
N TRP A 91 -7.83 3.82 -7.09
CA TRP A 91 -8.00 3.40 -5.71
C TRP A 91 -7.16 4.24 -4.76
N MET A 92 -7.79 4.66 -3.66
CA MET A 92 -7.15 5.22 -2.48
C MET A 92 -7.53 4.34 -1.30
N ARG A 93 -6.63 3.43 -0.90
CA ARG A 93 -6.92 2.39 0.11
C ARG A 93 -8.18 1.60 -0.28
N LYS A 94 -9.29 1.73 0.46
CA LYS A 94 -10.57 1.06 0.18
C LYS A 94 -11.59 1.91 -0.58
N ARG A 95 -11.24 3.16 -0.89
CA ARG A 95 -12.05 4.01 -1.77
C ARG A 95 -11.62 3.87 -3.20
N HIS A 96 -12.59 4.03 -4.09
CA HIS A 96 -12.30 4.09 -5.51
C HIS A 96 -13.03 5.23 -6.21
N PHE A 97 -12.49 5.60 -7.36
CA PHE A 97 -12.93 6.69 -8.21
C PHE A 97 -12.99 6.19 -9.66
N ASP A 98 -13.95 6.70 -10.41
CA ASP A 98 -13.95 6.61 -11.86
C ASP A 98 -12.88 7.58 -12.40
N PRO A 99 -11.90 7.13 -13.22
CA PRO A 99 -10.92 8.02 -13.85
C PRO A 99 -11.53 9.18 -14.66
N GLN A 100 -12.76 9.01 -15.16
CA GLN A 100 -13.50 10.01 -15.94
C GLN A 100 -14.33 10.95 -15.06
N ASP A 101 -14.69 10.55 -13.84
CA ASP A 101 -15.43 11.39 -12.89
C ASP A 101 -15.00 11.08 -11.45
N ILE A 102 -14.02 11.84 -10.95
CA ILE A 102 -13.52 11.66 -9.58
C ILE A 102 -14.48 12.26 -8.54
N SER A 103 -15.57 12.94 -8.93
CA SER A 103 -16.45 13.65 -8.01
C SER A 103 -17.32 12.72 -7.15
N ARG A 104 -17.41 11.45 -7.52
CA ARG A 104 -18.26 10.44 -6.88
C ARG A 104 -17.44 9.27 -6.33
N PRO A 105 -16.63 9.49 -5.28
CA PRO A 105 -15.91 8.40 -4.64
C PRO A 105 -16.88 7.38 -4.07
N VAL A 106 -16.55 6.10 -4.23
CA VAL A 106 -17.34 5.00 -3.66
C VAL A 106 -16.47 4.22 -2.69
N GLU A 107 -17.01 3.95 -1.51
CA GLU A 107 -16.39 3.00 -0.58
C GLU A 107 -16.64 1.58 -1.07
N SER A 108 -15.56 0.84 -1.33
CA SER A 108 -15.66 -0.51 -1.87
C SER A 108 -15.55 -1.56 -0.77
N GLY A 109 -16.42 -2.56 -0.84
CA GLY A 109 -16.20 -3.83 -0.14
C GLY A 109 -15.08 -4.67 -0.78
N ALA A 110 -14.67 -4.35 -2.01
CA ALA A 110 -13.57 -5.02 -2.70
C ALA A 110 -12.22 -4.39 -2.32
N LEU A 111 -11.16 -5.20 -2.41
CA LEU A 111 -9.79 -4.72 -2.21
C LEU A 111 -9.20 -4.22 -3.53
N PRO A 112 -8.37 -3.17 -3.49
CA PRO A 112 -7.62 -2.72 -4.67
C PRO A 112 -6.65 -3.80 -5.17
N PRO A 113 -6.11 -3.66 -6.40
CA PRO A 113 -5.10 -4.56 -6.95
C PRO A 113 -3.89 -4.73 -6.04
N VAL A 114 -3.49 -3.64 -5.38
CA VAL A 114 -2.49 -3.63 -4.30
C VAL A 114 -3.10 -2.92 -3.10
N HIS A 115 -3.23 -3.64 -1.98
CA HIS A 115 -3.82 -3.12 -0.75
C HIS A 115 -2.80 -3.09 0.38
N ALA A 116 -2.64 -1.95 1.05
CA ALA A 116 -1.83 -1.84 2.26
C ALA A 116 -2.70 -1.53 3.48
N THR A 117 -2.49 -2.25 4.60
CA THR A 117 -3.30 -2.05 5.81
C THR A 117 -3.00 -0.74 6.55
N ALA A 118 -1.73 -0.31 6.60
CA ALA A 118 -1.33 0.99 7.17
C ALA A 118 -1.02 2.06 6.11
N GLY A 119 -0.87 1.66 4.85
CA GLY A 119 -0.65 2.53 3.71
C GLY A 119 0.59 2.13 2.93
N LEU A 120 0.72 2.61 1.69
CA LEU A 120 1.84 2.23 0.81
C LEU A 120 3.17 2.88 1.21
N LEU A 121 3.14 3.84 2.14
CA LEU A 121 4.34 4.48 2.68
C LEU A 121 4.68 4.03 4.10
N ASP A 122 3.96 3.05 4.66
CA ASP A 122 4.28 2.50 5.98
C ASP A 122 5.52 1.61 5.91
N ASP A 123 6.51 1.91 6.76
CA ASP A 123 7.76 1.17 6.90
C ASP A 123 7.95 0.59 8.32
N SER A 124 6.87 0.53 9.10
CA SER A 124 6.90 0.14 10.51
C SER A 124 7.28 -1.33 10.72
N TRP A 125 7.07 -2.16 9.68
CA TRP A 125 7.27 -3.61 9.73
C TRP A 125 6.44 -4.31 10.83
N PHE A 126 5.40 -3.68 11.34
CA PHE A 126 4.50 -4.31 12.31
C PHE A 126 3.81 -5.54 11.68
N ASN A 127 3.56 -6.59 12.46
CA ASN A 127 3.02 -7.85 11.93
C ASN A 127 1.62 -7.72 11.29
N ARG A 128 0.87 -6.66 11.60
CA ARG A 128 -0.43 -6.33 10.99
C ARG A 128 -0.37 -5.19 9.97
N THR A 129 0.81 -4.65 9.70
CA THR A 129 1.07 -3.73 8.60
C THR A 129 1.72 -4.49 7.45
N PHE A 130 0.94 -4.72 6.39
CA PHE A 130 1.39 -5.50 5.25
C PHE A 130 0.64 -5.07 3.99
N TRP A 131 1.24 -5.39 2.86
CA TRP A 131 0.62 -5.25 1.56
C TRP A 131 0.02 -6.58 1.13
N SER A 132 -0.99 -6.51 0.28
CA SER A 132 -1.50 -7.68 -0.40
C SER A 132 -1.79 -7.42 -1.87
N TYR A 133 -1.39 -8.37 -2.71
CA TYR A 133 -1.76 -8.41 -4.12
C TYR A 133 -3.12 -9.08 -4.27
N LYS A 134 -4.10 -8.33 -4.77
CA LYS A 134 -5.51 -8.73 -4.95
C LYS A 134 -6.15 -9.41 -3.73
N GLY A 135 -5.65 -9.13 -2.52
CA GLY A 135 -6.08 -9.80 -1.28
C GLY A 135 -5.66 -11.27 -1.13
N LYS A 136 -4.80 -11.81 -1.99
CA LYS A 136 -4.47 -13.25 -2.05
C LYS A 136 -3.03 -13.59 -1.69
N CYS A 137 -2.09 -12.67 -1.93
CA CYS A 137 -0.69 -12.81 -1.54
C CYS A 137 -0.32 -11.66 -0.60
N SER A 138 0.20 -11.96 0.59
CA SER A 138 0.51 -10.96 1.62
C SER A 138 1.98 -11.02 2.05
N ALA A 139 2.59 -9.84 2.14
CA ALA A 139 3.96 -9.64 2.60
C ALA A 139 4.13 -8.21 3.13
N GLN A 140 5.22 -7.92 3.84
CA GLN A 140 5.51 -6.54 4.27
C GLN A 140 5.73 -5.61 3.07
N HIS A 141 6.48 -6.08 2.07
CA HIS A 141 6.63 -5.40 0.79
C HIS A 141 6.40 -6.37 -0.36
N LEU A 142 5.88 -5.84 -1.47
CA LEU A 142 5.60 -6.57 -2.70
C LEU A 142 6.11 -5.81 -3.91
N VAL A 143 6.55 -6.55 -4.92
CA VAL A 143 6.74 -6.07 -6.30
C VAL A 143 6.26 -7.19 -7.23
N PHE A 144 5.79 -6.87 -8.42
CA PHE A 144 5.24 -7.88 -9.32
C PHE A 144 5.48 -7.51 -10.79
N ASP A 145 5.53 -8.53 -11.62
CA ASP A 145 5.43 -8.46 -13.07
C ASP A 145 4.07 -9.05 -13.52
N ASP A 146 3.89 -9.27 -14.82
CA ASP A 146 2.64 -9.77 -15.40
C ASP A 146 2.26 -11.20 -14.92
N SER A 147 3.22 -11.97 -14.43
CA SER A 147 3.09 -13.40 -14.13
C SER A 147 3.43 -13.77 -12.68
N THR A 148 4.15 -12.91 -11.96
CA THR A 148 4.78 -13.22 -10.68
C THR A 148 4.61 -12.11 -9.68
N VAL A 149 4.21 -12.47 -8.46
CA VAL A 149 4.30 -11.60 -7.29
C VAL A 149 5.51 -12.00 -6.47
N TYR A 150 6.40 -11.06 -6.22
CA TYR A 150 7.54 -11.21 -5.32
C TYR A 150 7.23 -10.52 -4.01
N GLY A 151 7.49 -11.19 -2.90
CA GLY A 151 7.21 -10.65 -1.58
C GLY A 151 8.32 -10.93 -0.59
N ILE A 152 8.48 -10.02 0.36
CA ILE A 152 9.35 -10.22 1.50
C ILE A 152 8.59 -10.03 2.81
N ARG A 153 8.80 -10.96 3.75
CA ARG A 153 8.13 -10.92 5.04
C ARG A 153 8.95 -11.44 6.21
N ALA A 154 8.78 -10.79 7.36
CA ALA A 154 9.29 -11.25 8.65
C ALA A 154 8.31 -12.22 9.30
N TYR A 155 7.02 -11.95 9.13
CA TYR A 155 5.91 -12.65 9.78
C TYR A 155 5.19 -13.56 8.77
N ARG A 156 4.74 -14.71 9.22
CA ARG A 156 3.94 -15.69 8.46
C ARG A 156 2.44 -15.47 8.60
N MET A 157 1.98 -14.81 9.67
CA MET A 157 0.57 -14.60 10.02
C MET A 157 0.24 -13.11 10.13
N PHE A 158 -0.67 -12.64 9.28
CA PHE A 158 -1.02 -11.22 9.14
C PHE A 158 -2.37 -10.83 9.76
N PHE A 159 -3.23 -11.81 10.03
CA PHE A 159 -4.57 -11.61 10.60
C PHE A 159 -4.77 -12.50 11.83
N TRP A 160 -5.46 -13.62 11.67
CA TRP A 160 -5.74 -14.56 12.75
C TRP A 160 -4.45 -15.18 13.30
N LYS A 161 -4.30 -15.19 14.63
CA LYS A 161 -3.10 -15.67 15.36
C LYS A 161 -1.80 -14.89 15.09
N SER A 162 -1.85 -13.73 14.45
CA SER A 162 -0.67 -12.84 14.28
C SER A 162 0.02 -12.51 15.60
N PHE A 163 -0.71 -12.48 16.73
CA PHE A 163 -0.17 -12.28 18.07
C PHE A 163 0.78 -13.40 18.56
N ASN A 164 0.71 -14.60 17.97
CA ASN A 164 1.63 -15.69 18.27
C ASN A 164 2.84 -15.73 17.32
N ASP A 165 2.86 -14.87 16.31
CA ASP A 165 3.89 -14.84 15.29
C ASP A 165 4.92 -13.78 15.65
N ALA A 166 6.02 -14.26 16.24
CA ALA A 166 7.12 -13.43 16.67
C ALA A 166 8.29 -13.57 15.69
N PHE A 167 8.79 -12.43 15.20
CA PHE A 167 10.05 -12.37 14.48
C PHE A 167 11.21 -12.31 15.47
N GLN A 168 12.26 -13.11 15.23
CA GLN A 168 13.50 -13.07 15.98
C GLN A 168 14.64 -12.70 15.01
N PRO A 169 15.19 -11.47 15.11
CA PRO A 169 16.39 -11.11 14.37
C PRO A 169 17.51 -12.13 14.60
N ALA A 170 18.39 -12.29 13.63
CA ALA A 170 19.54 -13.22 13.66
C ALA A 170 19.22 -14.72 13.59
N LYS A 171 17.95 -15.12 13.57
CA LYS A 171 17.58 -16.54 13.66
C LYS A 171 17.19 -17.17 12.33
N GLU A 172 16.08 -16.73 11.75
CA GLU A 172 15.57 -17.27 10.47
C GLU A 172 15.70 -16.26 9.33
N GLY A 173 15.93 -14.98 9.63
CA GLY A 173 15.90 -13.89 8.65
C GLY A 173 14.51 -13.72 7.99
N TYR A 174 14.50 -12.97 6.91
CA TYR A 174 13.29 -12.56 6.19
C TYR A 174 12.98 -13.56 5.08
N GLN A 175 11.72 -13.97 4.95
CA GLN A 175 11.29 -14.83 3.85
C GLN A 175 11.12 -13.97 2.60
N LEU A 176 11.99 -14.15 1.61
CA LEU A 176 11.82 -13.65 0.25
C LEU A 176 11.23 -14.79 -0.60
N PHE A 177 10.18 -14.51 -1.37
CA PHE A 177 9.49 -15.53 -2.15
C PHE A 177 8.92 -14.99 -3.45
N ALA A 178 8.55 -15.90 -4.35
CA ALA A 178 7.81 -15.63 -5.58
C ALA A 178 6.54 -16.50 -5.67
N ASP A 179 5.42 -15.91 -6.07
CA ASP A 179 4.13 -16.57 -6.29
C ASP A 179 3.65 -16.39 -7.73
N ASN A 180 2.95 -17.37 -8.28
CA ASN A 180 2.35 -17.30 -9.61
C ASN A 180 1.00 -16.56 -9.57
N ILE A 181 0.83 -15.51 -10.38
CA ILE A 181 -0.42 -14.73 -10.47
C ILE A 181 -1.57 -15.59 -10.98
N GLU A 182 -1.36 -16.49 -11.94
CA GLU A 182 -2.41 -17.37 -12.48
C GLU A 182 -2.96 -18.32 -11.39
N GLU A 183 -2.07 -18.85 -10.54
CA GLU A 183 -2.47 -19.69 -9.41
C GLU A 183 -3.18 -18.89 -8.32
N LEU A 184 -2.82 -17.63 -8.13
CA LEU A 184 -3.58 -16.71 -7.27
C LEU A 184 -4.96 -16.47 -7.87
N ASP A 185 -5.07 -16.25 -9.18
CA ASP A 185 -6.31 -15.86 -9.85
C ASP A 185 -7.33 -17.00 -9.99
N SER A 186 -6.87 -18.22 -10.28
CA SER A 186 -7.71 -19.43 -10.37
C SER A 186 -8.47 -19.76 -9.06
N GLY A 187 -8.02 -19.24 -7.92
CA GLY A 187 -8.73 -19.33 -6.64
C GLY A 187 -8.91 -20.77 -6.14
N ARG A 188 -9.45 -20.91 -4.92
CA ARG A 188 -9.90 -22.23 -4.41
C ARG A 188 -11.35 -22.43 -4.78
N THR A 189 -11.68 -23.47 -5.54
CA THR A 189 -13.08 -23.84 -5.73
C THR A 189 -13.68 -24.32 -4.40
N GLY A 190 -15.02 -24.30 -4.25
CA GLY A 190 -15.69 -24.77 -3.03
C GLY A 190 -15.36 -26.22 -2.65
N LYS A 191 -14.93 -27.06 -3.62
CA LYS A 191 -14.41 -28.42 -3.38
C LYS A 191 -13.00 -28.42 -2.79
N ASP A 192 -12.14 -27.48 -3.18
CA ASP A 192 -10.75 -27.36 -2.73
C ASP A 192 -10.61 -26.83 -1.30
N LYS A 193 -11.68 -26.22 -0.76
CA LYS A 193 -11.78 -25.87 0.68
C LYS A 193 -12.12 -27.09 1.56
N ARG A 194 -12.78 -28.12 1.00
CA ARG A 194 -13.16 -29.36 1.71
C ARG A 194 -12.05 -30.41 1.69
N ARG A 195 -11.27 -30.46 0.62
CA ARG A 195 -9.96 -31.12 0.63
C ARG A 195 -8.98 -30.21 1.36
N ASN A 196 -8.13 -30.77 2.20
CA ASN A 196 -7.03 -30.07 2.85
C ASN A 196 -5.95 -29.70 1.79
N SER A 197 -6.33 -29.02 0.71
CA SER A 197 -5.45 -28.69 -0.40
C SER A 197 -4.48 -27.60 0.07
N THR A 198 -3.27 -28.03 0.37
CA THR A 198 -2.10 -27.17 0.48
C THR A 198 -2.07 -26.33 -0.79
N ARG A 199 -2.11 -24.99 -0.61
CA ARG A 199 -1.87 -24.05 -1.72
C ARG A 199 -0.58 -24.50 -2.42
N ALA A 200 -0.55 -24.44 -3.75
CA ALA A 200 0.68 -24.68 -4.50
C ALA A 200 1.81 -23.87 -3.86
N ALA A 201 2.94 -24.53 -3.61
CA ALA A 201 4.08 -23.89 -2.97
C ALA A 201 4.51 -22.69 -3.83
N ASN A 202 5.04 -21.65 -3.19
CA ASN A 202 5.69 -20.54 -3.89
C ASN A 202 6.58 -21.06 -5.03
N LYS A 203 6.65 -20.36 -6.19
CA LYS A 203 7.58 -20.68 -7.30
C LYS A 203 8.98 -20.95 -6.75
N TRP A 204 9.38 -20.12 -5.78
CA TRP A 204 10.49 -20.37 -4.88
C TRP A 204 10.33 -19.56 -3.59
N SER A 205 11.05 -19.96 -2.55
CA SER A 205 11.11 -19.25 -1.28
C SER A 205 12.48 -19.44 -0.65
N ILE A 206 13.11 -18.36 -0.23
CA ILE A 206 14.41 -18.35 0.45
C ILE A 206 14.37 -17.46 1.70
N ARG A 207 15.34 -17.63 2.59
CA ARG A 207 15.56 -16.75 3.73
C ARG A 207 16.78 -15.88 3.48
N ILE A 208 16.64 -14.57 3.70
CA ILE A 208 17.74 -13.60 3.54
C ILE A 208 17.93 -12.77 4.81
N PRO A 209 19.16 -12.38 5.16
CA PRO A 209 19.45 -11.55 6.33
C PRO A 209 19.33 -10.05 6.01
N VAL A 210 18.29 -9.65 5.27
CA VAL A 210 18.08 -8.26 4.84
C VAL A 210 16.64 -7.85 5.15
N ARG A 211 16.49 -6.80 5.97
CA ARG A 211 15.22 -6.11 6.16
C ARG A 211 15.00 -5.17 4.98
N ALA A 212 14.34 -5.67 3.94
CA ALA A 212 14.14 -4.89 2.73
C ALA A 212 13.36 -3.60 3.00
N GLN A 213 13.75 -2.52 2.33
CA GLN A 213 13.04 -1.25 2.30
C GLN A 213 12.66 -0.88 0.86
N ALA A 214 13.35 -1.47 -0.13
CA ALA A 214 13.06 -1.29 -1.54
C ALA A 214 13.18 -2.61 -2.30
N MET A 215 12.30 -2.80 -3.27
CA MET A 215 12.32 -3.93 -4.19
C MET A 215 12.00 -3.45 -5.61
N VAL A 216 12.72 -3.96 -6.60
CA VAL A 216 12.46 -3.70 -8.03
C VAL A 216 12.63 -5.01 -8.78
N VAL A 217 11.69 -5.30 -9.68
CA VAL A 217 11.76 -6.44 -10.58
C VAL A 217 12.03 -5.96 -12.01
N THR A 218 12.82 -6.74 -12.73
CA THR A 218 13.07 -6.64 -14.17
C THR A 218 12.74 -8.00 -14.79
N ASP A 219 12.77 -8.11 -16.11
CA ASP A 219 12.50 -9.37 -16.83
C ASP A 219 13.37 -10.55 -16.36
N GLN A 220 14.54 -10.28 -15.76
CA GLN A 220 15.52 -11.31 -15.39
C GLN A 220 15.90 -11.32 -13.90
N LEU A 221 15.82 -10.17 -13.23
CA LEU A 221 16.37 -9.98 -11.89
C LEU A 221 15.36 -9.34 -10.95
N LEU A 222 15.37 -9.82 -9.72
CA LEU A 222 14.76 -9.16 -8.57
C LEU A 222 15.86 -8.51 -7.73
N PHE A 223 15.81 -7.20 -7.59
CA PHE A 223 16.65 -6.43 -6.67
C PHE A 223 15.91 -6.25 -5.35
N VAL A 224 16.62 -6.51 -4.24
CA VAL A 224 16.12 -6.32 -2.88
C VAL A 224 17.18 -5.57 -2.10
N ALA A 225 16.83 -4.41 -1.55
CA ALA A 225 17.75 -3.55 -0.82
C ALA A 225 17.15 -3.14 0.52
N GLY A 226 18.01 -3.02 1.53
CA GLY A 226 17.64 -2.60 2.88
C GLY A 226 18.76 -2.88 3.88
N ALA A 227 18.48 -2.63 5.16
CA ALA A 227 19.44 -2.86 6.22
C ALA A 227 19.69 -4.36 6.46
N PRO A 228 20.91 -4.76 6.87
CA PRO A 228 21.14 -6.12 7.32
C PRO A 228 20.32 -6.43 8.58
N ASP A 229 19.92 -7.70 8.75
CA ASP A 229 19.15 -8.17 9.91
C ASP A 229 19.89 -7.97 11.25
N ILE A 230 21.23 -8.01 11.20
CA ILE A 230 22.12 -7.71 12.31
C ILE A 230 23.14 -6.70 11.83
N VAL A 231 23.30 -5.62 12.59
CA VAL A 231 24.41 -4.70 12.42
C VAL A 231 25.49 -5.04 13.46
N GLY A 232 26.76 -5.00 13.07
CA GLY A 232 27.87 -5.27 13.99
C GLY A 232 27.91 -4.24 15.12
N ARG A 233 28.28 -4.66 16.33
CA ARG A 233 28.36 -3.76 17.50
C ARG A 233 29.30 -2.57 17.29
N GLU A 234 30.35 -2.76 16.48
CA GLU A 234 31.34 -1.74 16.16
C GLU A 234 31.00 -0.96 14.88
N ASP A 235 29.87 -1.24 14.25
CA ASP A 235 29.44 -0.50 13.06
C ASP A 235 28.92 0.88 13.50
N PRO A 236 29.53 1.99 13.05
CA PRO A 236 29.10 3.33 13.42
C PRO A 236 27.68 3.66 12.93
N TRP A 237 27.10 2.85 12.04
CA TRP A 237 25.73 2.98 11.55
C TRP A 237 24.71 2.07 12.27
N ALA A 238 25.10 1.36 13.34
CA ALA A 238 24.24 0.48 14.12
C ALA A 238 23.26 1.19 15.08
N ALA A 239 22.95 2.46 14.86
CA ALA A 239 22.14 3.30 15.75
C ALA A 239 20.63 3.25 15.46
#